data_AF-A0A6A5VGH8-F1
#
_entry.id   AF-A0A6A5VGH8-F1
#
_cell.length_a   1.000
_cell.length_b   1.000
_cell.length_c   1.000
_cell.angle_alpha   90.00
_cell.angle_beta   90.00
_cell.angle_gamma   90.00
#
_symmetry.space_group_name_H-M   'P 1'
#
loop_
_entity.id
_entity.type
_entity.pdbx_description
1 polymer ?
#
loop_
_entity_poly.entity_id
_entity_poly.type
_entity_poly.pdbx_seq_one_letter_code
_entity_poly.pdbx_strand_id
1 'polypeptide(L)'
;MPKNEGAIYQPLHPDGGIRILILEPGSKDSQICCRLTHTNINDEPEYKALSYEWGPVDDQKLITINGEEVSVRQNLWSALWHLRQDLGDHCAQHSFLLWIDALCINQDDKIECGNQVSMMGSIYRNADVI
;
A
#
# COMPACT_ATOMS: atom_id res chain seq x y z
N MET A 1 -16.44 17.85 5.23
CA MET A 1 -16.99 17.00 4.16
C MET A 1 -16.73 15.56 4.55
N PRO A 2 -17.71 14.65 4.49
CA PRO A 2 -17.44 13.26 4.79
C PRO A 2 -16.47 12.73 3.73
N LYS A 3 -15.38 12.10 4.17
CA LYS A 3 -14.44 11.42 3.28
C LYS A 3 -15.22 10.33 2.55
N ASN A 4 -14.92 10.08 1.28
CA ASN A 4 -15.47 8.96 0.52
C ASN A 4 -14.97 7.63 1.13
N GLU A 5 -15.53 7.22 2.26
CA GLU A 5 -15.10 6.08 3.09
C GLU A 5 -15.29 4.73 2.37
N GLY A 6 -16.09 4.67 1.31
CA GLY A 6 -16.37 3.44 0.53
C GLY A 6 -15.65 3.33 -0.83
N ALA A 7 -14.84 4.31 -1.25
CA ALA A 7 -14.27 4.31 -2.60
C ALA A 7 -12.98 3.47 -2.72
N ILE A 8 -12.14 3.48 -1.69
CA ILE A 8 -10.80 2.87 -1.75
C ILE A 8 -10.78 1.44 -1.19
N TYR A 9 -11.45 1.22 -0.05
CA TYR A 9 -11.39 -0.04 0.70
C TYR A 9 -12.69 -0.84 0.56
N GLN A 10 -12.66 -1.89 -0.27
CA GLN A 10 -13.72 -2.91 -0.29
C GLN A 10 -13.44 -4.01 0.74
N PRO A 11 -14.46 -4.64 1.34
CA PRO A 11 -14.29 -5.70 2.34
C PRO A 11 -13.34 -6.82 1.90
N LEU A 12 -12.55 -7.31 2.84
CA LEU A 12 -11.64 -8.43 2.63
C LEU A 12 -12.33 -9.78 2.78
N HIS A 13 -11.80 -10.80 2.11
CA HIS A 13 -12.20 -12.17 2.38
C HIS A 13 -11.92 -12.50 3.85
N PRO A 14 -12.90 -13.06 4.60
CA PRO A 14 -12.77 -13.25 6.05
C PRO A 14 -11.68 -14.24 6.43
N ASP A 15 -11.35 -15.16 5.53
CA ASP A 15 -10.28 -16.12 5.70
C ASP A 15 -9.08 -15.71 4.82
N GLY A 16 -8.05 -15.12 5.45
CA GLY A 16 -6.77 -14.84 4.80
C GLY A 16 -6.73 -13.67 3.81
N GLY A 17 -7.82 -12.93 3.62
CA GLY A 17 -7.84 -11.80 2.69
C GLY A 17 -6.87 -10.68 3.08
N ILE A 18 -6.10 -10.21 2.11
CA ILE A 18 -5.20 -9.04 2.25
C ILE A 18 -5.35 -8.11 1.04
N ARG A 19 -4.92 -6.86 1.20
CA ARG A 19 -4.71 -5.94 0.06
C ARG A 19 -3.24 -5.84 -0.29
N ILE A 20 -2.97 -5.72 -1.58
CA ILE A 20 -1.66 -5.38 -2.11
C ILE A 20 -1.77 -4.04 -2.83
N LEU A 21 -0.86 -3.14 -2.49
CA LEU A 21 -0.66 -1.87 -3.16
C LEU A 21 0.19 -2.10 -4.41
N ILE A 22 -0.38 -1.80 -5.56
CA ILE A 22 0.30 -1.73 -6.84
C ILE A 22 0.83 -0.30 -6.98
N LEU A 23 2.14 -0.12 -6.91
CA LEU A 23 2.80 1.15 -7.20
C LEU A 23 3.02 1.25 -8.71
N GLU A 24 2.33 2.20 -9.34
CA GLU A 24 2.36 2.38 -10.80
C GLU A 24 3.66 3.08 -11.24
N PRO A 25 4.19 2.77 -12.43
CA PRO A 25 5.32 3.48 -13.00
C PRO A 25 4.96 4.94 -13.28
N GLY A 26 5.96 5.82 -13.26
CA GLY A 26 5.75 7.24 -13.55
C GLY A 26 7.07 8.00 -13.61
N SER A 27 7.06 9.17 -14.26
CA SER A 27 8.25 10.03 -14.28
C SER A 27 8.53 10.60 -12.90
N LYS A 28 9.79 10.99 -12.65
CA LYS A 28 10.25 11.58 -11.39
C LYS A 28 9.35 12.69 -10.85
N ASP A 29 8.87 13.55 -11.74
CA ASP A 29 8.09 14.75 -11.41
C ASP A 29 6.57 14.51 -11.44
N SER A 30 6.14 13.31 -11.87
CA SER A 30 4.72 12.95 -11.83
C SER A 30 4.27 12.58 -10.42
N GLN A 31 3.00 12.86 -10.11
CA GLN A 31 2.37 12.41 -8.87
C GLN A 31 2.45 10.89 -8.75
N ILE A 32 2.60 10.38 -7.52
CA ILE A 32 2.59 8.95 -7.25
C ILE A 32 1.16 8.44 -7.38
N CYS A 33 0.99 7.44 -8.23
CA CYS A 33 -0.27 6.76 -8.46
C CYS A 33 -0.15 5.30 -8.04
N CYS A 34 -1.16 4.83 -7.33
CA CYS A 34 -1.23 3.45 -6.88
C CYS A 34 -2.63 2.88 -7.11
N ARG A 35 -2.72 1.55 -7.06
CA ARG A 35 -3.99 0.83 -6.97
C ARG A 35 -3.96 -0.14 -5.81
N LEU A 36 -5.12 -0.41 -5.22
CA LEU A 36 -5.26 -1.53 -4.28
C LEU A 36 -5.93 -2.69 -5.01
N THR A 37 -5.34 -3.88 -4.87
CA THR A 37 -5.94 -5.14 -5.30
C THR A 37 -6.12 -6.07 -4.10
N HIS A 38 -7.10 -6.96 -4.19
CA HIS A 38 -7.34 -8.00 -3.20
C HIS A 38 -6.63 -9.29 -3.60
N THR A 39 -6.15 -10.01 -2.60
CA THR A 39 -5.63 -11.37 -2.76
C THR A 39 -5.85 -12.14 -1.45
N ASN A 40 -5.53 -13.43 -1.44
CA ASN A 40 -5.50 -14.25 -0.25
C ASN A 40 -4.07 -14.62 0.10
N ILE A 41 -3.69 -14.48 1.37
CA ILE A 41 -2.36 -14.87 1.85
C ILE A 41 -2.10 -16.38 1.68
N ASN A 42 -3.16 -17.20 1.71
CA ASN A 42 -3.07 -18.65 1.56
C ASN A 42 -2.80 -19.08 0.11
N ASP A 43 -2.96 -18.19 -0.86
CA ASP A 43 -2.64 -18.44 -2.27
C ASP A 43 -1.15 -18.17 -2.58
N GLU A 44 -0.33 -17.93 -1.54
CA GLU A 44 1.11 -17.64 -1.64
C GLU A 44 1.45 -16.53 -2.66
N PRO A 45 0.80 -15.34 -2.57
CA PRO A 45 1.03 -14.28 -3.55
C PRO A 45 2.46 -13.73 -3.45
N GLU A 46 3.02 -13.32 -4.58
CA GLU A 46 4.30 -12.61 -4.63
C GLU A 46 4.10 -11.12 -4.34
N TYR A 47 4.75 -10.61 -3.30
CA TYR A 47 4.75 -9.19 -2.95
C TYR A 47 5.92 -8.86 -2.03
N LYS A 48 6.20 -7.56 -1.87
CA LYS A 48 7.18 -7.05 -0.93
C LYS A 48 6.49 -6.40 0.25
N ALA A 49 6.96 -6.64 1.46
CA ALA A 49 6.45 -5.96 2.65
C ALA A 49 7.39 -4.80 3.00
N LEU A 50 6.88 -3.57 2.95
CA LEU A 50 7.68 -2.38 3.25
C LEU A 50 7.71 -2.15 4.76
N SER A 51 8.91 -2.23 5.35
CA SER A 51 9.15 -1.84 6.74
C SER A 51 9.72 -0.44 6.79
N TYR A 52 8.88 0.55 7.10
CA TYR A 52 9.30 1.94 7.21
C TYR A 52 9.10 2.47 8.64
N GLU A 53 9.97 3.38 9.07
CA GLU A 53 9.77 4.07 10.34
C GLU A 53 8.60 5.04 10.22
N TRP A 54 7.73 5.11 11.21
CA TRP A 54 6.64 6.07 11.25
C TRP A 54 7.19 7.49 11.47
N GLY A 55 7.23 8.29 10.41
CA GLY A 55 7.69 9.68 10.45
C GLY A 55 6.75 10.63 11.20
N PRO A 56 7.18 11.89 11.42
CA PRO A 56 6.36 12.91 12.05
C PRO A 56 5.05 13.15 11.29
N VAL A 57 3.99 13.49 12.03
CA VAL A 57 2.63 13.68 11.47
C VAL A 57 2.53 14.97 10.66
N ASP A 58 3.41 15.92 10.94
CA ASP A 58 3.29 17.34 10.57
C ASP A 58 3.65 17.62 9.10
N ASP A 59 4.24 16.65 8.39
CA ASP A 59 4.59 16.76 6.98
C ASP A 59 3.93 15.65 6.16
N GLN A 60 2.90 16.03 5.40
CA GLN A 60 2.10 15.13 4.59
C GLN A 60 2.20 15.47 3.12
N LYS A 61 2.17 14.44 2.28
CA LYS A 61 2.17 14.53 0.81
C LYS A 61 0.99 13.75 0.25
N LEU A 62 0.53 14.19 -0.91
CA LEU A 62 -0.57 13.55 -1.62
C LEU A 62 -0.04 12.48 -2.58
N ILE A 63 -0.73 11.35 -2.59
CA ILE A 63 -0.66 10.31 -3.63
C ILE A 63 -2.08 10.04 -4.13
N THR A 64 -2.24 9.31 -5.23
CA THR A 64 -3.55 8.78 -5.62
C THR A 64 -3.61 7.28 -5.41
N ILE A 65 -4.73 6.79 -4.87
CA ILE A 65 -5.03 5.36 -4.77
C ILE A 65 -6.38 5.12 -5.42
N ASN A 66 -6.44 4.27 -6.45
CA ASN A 66 -7.66 4.01 -7.22
C ASN A 66 -8.33 5.30 -7.76
N GLY A 67 -7.54 6.34 -8.04
CA GLY A 67 -8.00 7.64 -8.53
C GLY A 67 -8.40 8.65 -7.45
N GLU A 68 -8.41 8.26 -6.17
CA GLU A 68 -8.73 9.13 -5.05
C GLU A 68 -7.47 9.68 -4.38
N GLU A 69 -7.48 10.95 -3.95
CA GLU A 69 -6.35 11.55 -3.25
C GLU A 69 -6.24 11.04 -1.80
N VAL A 70 -5.04 10.55 -1.46
CA VAL A 70 -4.72 10.05 -0.13
C VAL A 70 -3.52 10.80 0.40
N SER A 71 -3.65 11.30 1.63
CA SER A 71 -2.57 11.95 2.35
C SER A 71 -1.71 10.90 3.05
N VAL A 72 -0.42 10.90 2.76
CA VAL A 72 0.58 10.02 3.38
C VAL A 72 1.66 10.86 4.05
N ARG A 73 2.33 10.30 5.06
CA ARG A 73 3.45 11.00 5.71
C ARG A 73 4.65 11.10 4.76
N GLN A 74 5.45 12.15 4.92
CA GLN A 74 6.60 12.45 4.05
C GLN A 74 7.58 11.28 3.88
N ASN A 75 7.88 10.57 4.96
CA ASN A 75 8.75 9.38 4.96
C ASN A 75 8.20 8.25 4.07
N LEU A 76 6.90 7.95 4.16
CA LEU A 76 6.26 6.94 3.30
C LEU A 76 6.24 7.41 1.85
N TRP A 77 5.92 8.69 1.61
CA TRP A 77 5.99 9.27 0.28
C TRP A 77 7.40 9.14 -0.32
N SER A 78 8.44 9.48 0.44
CA SER A 78 9.84 9.35 -0.01
C SER A 78 10.22 7.91 -0.31
N ALA A 79 9.77 6.95 0.52
CA ALA A 79 10.01 5.53 0.28
C ALA A 79 9.34 5.06 -1.03
N LEU A 80 8.06 5.39 -1.24
CA LEU A 80 7.34 5.11 -2.48
C LEU A 80 8.01 5.78 -3.68
N TRP A 81 8.48 7.02 -3.53
CA TRP A 81 9.18 7.73 -4.59
C TRP A 81 10.47 7.01 -4.99
N HIS A 82 11.33 6.64 -4.03
CA HIS A 82 12.55 5.88 -4.32
C HIS A 82 12.25 4.53 -4.98
N LEU A 83 11.31 3.76 -4.44
CA LEU A 83 10.89 2.48 -5.02
C LEU A 83 10.38 2.65 -6.46
N ARG A 84 9.64 3.73 -6.74
CA ARG A 84 9.19 4.04 -8.10
C ARG A 84 10.36 4.36 -9.03
N GLN A 85 11.41 5.02 -8.54
CA GLN A 85 12.60 5.30 -9.34
C GLN A 85 13.39 4.03 -9.67
N ASP A 86 13.40 3.06 -8.76
CA ASP A 86 14.08 1.77 -8.96
C ASP A 86 13.39 0.89 -10.02
N LEU A 87 12.13 1.17 -10.39
CA LEU A 87 11.50 0.56 -11.57
C LEU A 87 12.27 0.88 -12.87
N GLY A 88 13.03 1.99 -12.88
CA GLY A 88 13.82 2.44 -14.02
C GLY A 88 13.00 2.76 -15.28
N ASP A 89 13.68 3.23 -16.34
CA ASP A 89 13.09 3.33 -17.69
C ASP A 89 12.86 1.93 -18.33
N HIS A 90 13.19 0.87 -17.60
CA HIS A 90 13.05 -0.52 -18.04
C HIS A 90 11.62 -1.00 -17.80
N CYS A 91 10.79 -0.67 -18.79
CA CYS A 91 9.42 -1.12 -18.97
C CYS A 91 8.41 -0.46 -18.04
N ALA A 92 7.64 0.48 -18.62
CA ALA A 92 6.36 0.99 -18.13
C ALA A 92 5.26 -0.10 -17.94
N GLN A 93 5.66 -1.36 -17.74
CA GLN A 93 4.84 -2.55 -17.56
C GLN A 93 5.13 -3.24 -16.21
N HIS A 94 6.19 -2.86 -15.49
CA HIS A 94 6.49 -3.44 -14.17
C HIS A 94 5.96 -2.51 -13.08
N SER A 95 5.01 -3.02 -12.29
CA SER A 95 4.53 -2.37 -11.07
C SER A 95 5.14 -3.05 -9.85
N PHE A 96 5.40 -2.30 -8.78
CA PHE A 96 5.79 -2.90 -7.50
C PHE A 96 4.54 -3.35 -6.74
N LEU A 97 4.51 -4.64 -6.37
CA LEU A 97 3.50 -5.21 -5.48
C LEU A 97 3.99 -5.05 -4.04
N LEU A 98 3.33 -4.17 -3.29
CA LEU A 98 3.74 -3.78 -1.95
C LEU A 98 2.63 -4.08 -0.94
N TRP A 99 2.99 -4.60 0.22
CA TRP A 99 2.16 -4.55 1.41
C TRP A 99 2.72 -3.49 2.34
N ILE A 100 1.88 -2.50 2.67
CA ILE A 100 2.21 -1.36 3.53
C ILE A 100 1.06 -1.19 4.51
N ASP A 101 1.31 -1.35 5.81
CA ASP A 101 0.27 -1.34 6.85
C ASP A 101 -0.65 -0.10 6.79
N ALA A 102 -0.10 1.09 6.57
CA ALA A 102 -0.84 2.33 6.52
C ALA A 102 -1.76 2.48 5.29
N LEU A 103 -1.55 1.69 4.24
CA LEU A 103 -2.28 1.79 2.97
C LEU A 103 -3.05 0.52 2.59
N CYS A 104 -2.62 -0.66 3.05
CA CYS A 104 -3.28 -1.92 2.74
C CYS A 104 -4.37 -2.28 3.75
N ILE A 105 -4.26 -1.75 4.98
CA ILE A 105 -5.23 -1.91 6.06
C ILE A 105 -6.18 -0.71 6.06
N ASN A 106 -7.48 -0.98 6.12
CA ASN A 106 -8.46 0.06 6.40
C ASN A 106 -8.32 0.53 7.86
N GLN A 107 -7.68 1.68 8.07
CA GLN A 107 -7.40 2.23 9.40
C GLN A 107 -8.66 2.71 10.15
N ASP A 108 -9.74 2.96 9.42
CA ASP A 108 -11.02 3.42 9.96
C ASP A 108 -11.91 2.24 10.41
N ASP A 109 -11.71 1.04 9.84
CA ASP A 109 -12.36 -0.19 10.29
C ASP A 109 -11.50 -0.89 11.36
N LYS A 110 -11.89 -0.73 12.63
CA LYS A 110 -11.15 -1.32 13.76
C LYS A 110 -11.19 -2.84 13.81
N ILE A 111 -12.22 -3.46 13.25
CA ILE A 111 -12.33 -4.92 13.20
C ILE A 111 -11.36 -5.45 12.14
N GLU A 112 -11.39 -4.88 10.93
CA GLU A 112 -10.44 -5.22 9.88
C GLU A 112 -8.99 -4.96 10.33
N CYS A 113 -8.74 -3.79 10.91
CA CYS A 113 -7.43 -3.40 11.43
C CYS A 113 -6.90 -4.43 12.45
N GLY A 114 -7.72 -4.83 13.43
CA GLY A 114 -7.34 -5.85 14.40
C GLY A 114 -7.01 -7.20 13.76
N ASN A 115 -7.81 -7.63 12.77
CA ASN A 115 -7.58 -8.86 12.04
C ASN A 115 -6.26 -8.81 11.24
N GLN A 116 -6.02 -7.74 10.49
CA GLN A 116 -4.80 -7.58 9.70
C GLN A 116 -3.55 -7.48 10.58
N VAL A 117 -3.62 -6.77 11.71
CA VAL A 117 -2.53 -6.71 12.70
C VAL A 117 -2.20 -8.10 13.25
N SER A 118 -3.23 -8.91 13.53
CA SER A 118 -3.03 -10.30 13.98
C SER A 118 -2.34 -11.18 12.91
N MET A 119 -2.53 -10.84 11.63
CA MET A 119 -1.95 -11.55 10.48
C MET A 119 -0.55 -11.04 10.10
N MET A 120 -0.08 -9.90 10.62
CA MET A 120 1.20 -9.29 10.19
C MET A 120 2.37 -10.27 10.23
N GLY A 121 2.46 -11.11 11.26
CA GLY A 121 3.52 -12.12 11.33
C GLY A 121 3.53 -13.08 10.14
N SER A 122 2.36 -13.49 9.64
CA SER A 122 2.25 -14.32 8.43
C SER A 122 2.51 -13.51 7.16
N ILE A 123 2.01 -12.27 7.10
CA ILE A 123 2.20 -11.38 5.94
C ILE A 123 3.70 -11.15 5.71
N TYR A 124 4.44 -10.69 6.72
CA TYR A 124 5.88 -10.46 6.59
C TYR A 124 6.68 -11.74 6.32
N ARG A 125 6.24 -12.90 6.82
CA ARG A 125 6.90 -14.19 6.51
C ARG A 125 6.74 -14.63 5.06
N ASN A 126 5.62 -14.25 4.43
CA ASN A 126 5.28 -14.63 3.06
C ASN A 126 5.69 -13.55 2.03
N ALA A 127 6.46 -12.56 2.45
CA ALA A 127 6.85 -11.43 1.61
C ALA A 127 8.37 -11.31 1.51
N ASP A 128 8.84 -10.70 0.44
CA ASP A 128 10.18 -10.11 0.42
C ASP A 128 10.17 -8.83 1.27
N VAL A 129 10.85 -8.82 2.41
CA VAL A 129 10.90 -7.64 3.26
C VAL A 129 11.90 -6.62 2.71
N ILE A 130 11.45 -5.37 2.55
CA ILE A 130 12.26 -4.24 2.06
C ILE A 130 12.10 -3.00 2.93
#